data_AF-A0AAN5D6X9-F1
#
_entry.id   AF-A0AAN5D6X9-F1
#
_cell.length_a   1.000
_cell.length_b   1.000
_cell.length_c   1.000
_cell.angle_alpha   90.00
_cell.angle_beta   90.00
_cell.angle_gamma   90.00
#
_symmetry.space_group_name_H-M   'P 1'
#
loop_
_entity.id
_entity.type
_entity.pdbx_description
1 polymer ?
#
loop_
_entity_poly.entity_id
_entity_poly.type
_entity_poly.pdbx_seq_one_letter_code
_entity_poly.pdbx_strand_id
1 'polypeptide(L)'
;DISISADGLNDLTDQCCCSICSETFDSIKFIPQVLDCGHTFCAVCIHNENVCFNLRIQCPNCSIVSRMCGDRVLPKHFVIIS
;
A
#
# COMPACT_ATOMS: atom_id res chain seq x y z
N ASP A 1 36.42 17.30 -12.12
CA ASP A 1 35.02 17.07 -12.49
C ASP A 1 34.53 15.73 -11.96
N ILE A 2 33.52 15.75 -11.10
CA ILE A 2 32.48 14.73 -10.94
C ILE A 2 31.40 15.39 -10.07
N SER A 3 30.43 16.00 -10.74
CA SER A 3 29.19 16.50 -10.16
C SER A 3 28.27 15.29 -9.96
N ILE A 4 28.28 14.72 -8.76
CA ILE A 4 27.33 13.69 -8.35
C ILE A 4 26.01 14.41 -8.09
N SER A 5 25.14 14.45 -9.10
CA SER A 5 23.76 14.91 -8.97
C SER A 5 23.04 14.02 -7.95
N ALA A 6 22.35 14.66 -7.01
CA ALA A 6 21.62 14.04 -5.90
C ALA A 6 20.30 13.37 -6.37
N ASP A 7 20.31 12.70 -7.53
CA ASP A 7 19.12 12.16 -8.20
C ASP A 7 19.07 10.62 -8.15
N GLY A 8 20.02 9.97 -7.46
CA GLY A 8 20.18 8.52 -7.44
C GLY A 8 19.68 7.78 -6.19
N LEU A 9 19.05 8.45 -5.23
CA LEU A 9 18.58 7.84 -3.97
C LEU A 9 17.07 8.04 -3.73
N ASN A 10 16.28 8.29 -4.77
CA ASN A 10 14.83 8.48 -4.64
C ASN A 10 14.00 7.29 -5.14
N ASP A 11 14.64 6.23 -5.65
CA ASP A 11 13.96 5.11 -6.30
C ASP A 11 13.58 3.96 -5.33
N LEU A 12 14.04 4.03 -4.07
CA LEU A 12 13.66 3.07 -3.01
C LEU A 12 12.52 3.59 -2.12
N THR A 13 12.29 4.90 -2.10
CA THR A 13 11.25 5.52 -1.27
C THR A 13 9.86 5.38 -1.86
N ASP A 14 9.75 5.19 -3.18
CA ASP A 14 8.45 5.10 -3.87
C ASP A 14 7.69 3.80 -3.56
N GLN A 15 8.38 2.79 -3.00
CA GLN A 15 7.76 1.54 -2.54
C GLN A 15 7.24 1.61 -1.11
N CYS A 16 7.56 2.67 -0.37
CA CYS A 16 7.22 2.82 1.05
C CYS A 16 6.07 3.79 1.31
N CYS A 17 5.38 4.26 0.26
CA CYS A 17 4.30 5.24 0.37
C CYS A 17 2.99 4.73 -0.26
N CYS A 18 1.86 5.20 0.27
CA CYS A 18 0.56 4.93 -0.29
C CYS A 18 0.33 5.76 -1.57
N SER A 19 0.00 5.15 -2.70
CA SER A 19 -0.26 5.90 -3.94
C SER A 19 -1.55 6.74 -3.95
N ILE A 20 -2.41 6.61 -2.92
CA ILE A 20 -3.65 7.38 -2.80
C ILE A 20 -3.42 8.69 -2.01
N CYS A 21 -2.75 8.62 -0.86
CA CYS A 21 -2.54 9.78 0.01
C CYS A 21 -1.09 10.27 0.04
N SER A 22 -0.18 9.57 -0.64
CA SER A 22 1.27 9.84 -0.68
C SER A 22 1.97 9.82 0.68
N GLU A 23 1.33 9.25 1.71
CA GLU A 23 1.88 9.12 3.06
C GLU A 23 2.76 7.88 3.16
N THR A 24 3.86 7.99 3.91
CA THR A 24 4.76 6.89 4.21
C THR A 24 4.05 5.83 5.05
N PHE A 25 4.21 4.56 4.69
CA PHE A 25 3.69 3.46 5.47
C PHE A 25 4.35 3.40 6.84
N ASP A 26 3.53 3.15 7.86
CA ASP A 26 3.97 2.97 9.24
C ASP A 26 3.23 1.79 9.88
N SER A 27 3.58 1.46 11.12
CA SER A 27 2.93 0.35 11.86
C SER A 27 1.76 0.79 12.74
N ILE A 28 1.34 2.06 12.68
CA ILE A 28 0.39 2.67 13.63
C ILE A 28 -0.86 3.19 12.91
N LYS A 29 -0.67 4.10 11.96
CA LYS A 29 -1.73 4.83 11.25
C LYS A 29 -1.79 4.42 9.78
N PHE A 30 -0.67 4.47 9.07
CA PHE A 30 -0.59 4.16 7.64
C PHE A 30 -0.14 2.72 7.39
N ILE A 31 -0.83 1.77 8.02
CA ILE A 31 -0.50 0.34 7.93
C ILE A 31 -0.69 -0.15 6.49
N PRO A 32 0.35 -0.70 5.83
CA PRO A 32 0.25 -1.19 4.46
C PRO A 32 -0.61 -2.47 4.41
N GLN A 33 -1.49 -2.53 3.42
CA GLN A 33 -2.36 -3.66 3.14
C GLN A 33 -2.30 -3.98 1.64
N VAL A 34 -2.14 -5.27 1.33
CA VAL A 34 -2.04 -5.76 -0.04
C VAL A 34 -3.41 -6.26 -0.49
N LEU A 35 -3.90 -5.76 -1.62
CA LEU A 35 -5.12 -6.26 -2.25
C LEU A 35 -4.86 -7.59 -2.97
N ASP A 36 -5.93 -8.31 -3.36
CA ASP A 36 -5.82 -9.61 -4.07
C ASP A 36 -5.01 -9.50 -5.38
N CYS A 37 -4.95 -8.30 -5.96
CA CYS A 37 -4.17 -7.99 -7.15
C CYS A 37 -2.66 -7.79 -6.91
N GLY A 38 -2.20 -7.78 -5.66
CA GLY A 38 -0.79 -7.56 -5.29
C GLY A 38 -0.39 -6.10 -5.08
N HIS A 39 -1.29 -5.13 -5.27
CA HIS A 39 -1.01 -3.71 -4.98
C HIS A 39 -1.21 -3.38 -3.51
N THR A 40 -0.36 -2.49 -2.98
CA THR A 40 -0.34 -2.10 -1.57
C THR A 40 -0.86 -0.69 -1.37
N PHE A 41 -1.75 -0.51 -0.40
CA PHE A 41 -2.28 0.79 0.00
C PHE A 41 -2.36 0.87 1.53
N CYS A 42 -2.45 2.08 2.10
CA CYS A 42 -2.60 2.19 3.55
C CYS A 42 -4.02 1.84 3.99
N ALA A 43 -4.15 1.28 5.19
CA ALA A 43 -5.42 0.88 5.78
C ALA A 43 -6.45 2.01 5.78
N VAL A 44 -6.02 3.24 6.05
CA VAL A 44 -6.89 4.43 6.05
C VAL A 44 -7.52 4.66 4.68
N CYS A 45 -6.75 4.54 3.60
CA CYS A 45 -7.27 4.74 2.25
C CYS A 45 -8.14 3.58 1.77
N ILE A 46 -7.82 2.35 2.17
CA ILE A 46 -8.62 1.16 1.83
C ILE A 46 -10.00 1.21 2.47
N HIS A 47 -10.07 1.60 3.76
CA HIS A 47 -11.31 1.66 4.52
C HIS A 47 -12.10 2.95 4.29
N ASN A 48 -11.61 3.85 3.42
CA ASN A 48 -12.35 5.03 3.01
C ASN A 48 -13.54 4.61 2.12
N GLU A 49 -14.72 5.17 2.37
CA GLU A 49 -15.99 4.86 1.67
C GLU A 49 -15.91 5.08 0.15
N ASN A 50 -14.96 5.91 -0.32
CA ASN A 50 -14.73 6.11 -1.76
C ASN A 50 -14.05 4.93 -2.46
N VAL A 51 -13.35 4.08 -1.71
CA VAL A 51 -12.57 2.93 -2.22
C VAL A 51 -13.26 1.61 -1.86
N CYS A 52 -13.86 1.55 -0.67
CA CYS A 52 -14.68 0.44 -0.21
C CYS A 52 -16.17 0.76 -0.36
N PHE A 53 -16.84 0.07 -1.29
CA PHE A 53 -18.28 0.18 -1.50
C PHE A 53 -18.92 -1.21 -1.52
N ASN A 54 -19.98 -1.43 -0.73
CA ASN A 54 -20.67 -2.73 -0.62
C ASN A 54 -19.72 -3.92 -0.32
N LEU A 55 -18.78 -3.75 0.61
CA LEU A 55 -17.81 -4.78 1.00
C LEU A 55 -16.85 -5.22 -0.11
N ARG A 56 -16.71 -4.39 -1.16
CA ARG A 56 -15.80 -4.61 -2.28
C ARG A 56 -14.83 -3.44 -2.38
N ILE A 57 -13.56 -3.75 -2.57
CA ILE A 57 -12.53 -2.75 -2.85
C ILE A 57 -12.16 -2.87 -4.32
N GLN A 58 -12.25 -1.77 -5.07
CA GLN A 58 -11.68 -1.70 -6.41
C GLN A 58 -10.27 -1.13 -6.33
N CYS A 59 -9.27 -1.86 -6.84
CA CYS A 59 -7.90 -1.37 -6.87
C CYS A 59 -7.79 -0.13 -7.78
N PRO A 60 -7.29 1.01 -7.28
CA PRO A 60 -7.09 2.21 -8.11
C PRO A 60 -6.08 2.01 -9.26
N ASN A 61 -5.10 1.11 -9.10
CA ASN A 61 -4.03 0.94 -10.08
C ASN A 61 -4.41 -0.01 -11.22
N CYS A 62 -5.26 -1.01 -10.98
CA CYS A 62 -5.56 -2.05 -11.97
C CYS A 62 -7.04 -2.38 -12.12
N SER A 63 -7.93 -1.70 -11.38
CA SER A 63 -9.39 -1.93 -11.38
C SER A 63 -9.85 -3.34 -10.98
N ILE A 64 -8.95 -4.21 -10.51
CA ILE A 64 -9.31 -5.52 -9.97
C ILE A 64 -10.08 -5.33 -8.67
N VAL A 65 -11.25 -5.96 -8.59
CA VAL A 65 -12.09 -5.93 -7.39
C VAL A 65 -11.64 -7.01 -6.42
N SER A 66 -11.12 -6.61 -5.28
CA SER A 66 -10.82 -7.50 -4.15
C SER A 66 -12.07 -7.69 -3.31
N ARG A 67 -12.34 -8.95 -2.92
CA ARG A 67 -13.55 -9.31 -2.17
C ARG A 67 -13.30 -9.19 -0.67
N MET A 68 -13.04 -8.00 -0.14
CA MET A 68 -13.06 -7.75 1.30
C MET A 68 -13.32 -6.27 1.62
N CYS A 69 -14.22 -6.00 2.55
CA CYS A 69 -14.15 -4.85 3.43
C CYS A 69 -14.71 -5.33 4.76
N GLY A 70 -13.91 -5.28 5.81
CA GLY A 70 -14.27 -5.81 7.12
C GLY A 70 -13.58 -7.14 7.45
N ASP A 71 -12.69 -7.05 8.43
CA ASP A 71 -12.23 -8.10 9.32
C ASP A 71 -11.54 -9.32 8.71
N ARG A 72 -10.23 -9.19 8.48
CA ARG A 72 -9.18 -9.62 9.44
C ARG A 72 -7.82 -9.53 8.77
N VAL A 73 -6.91 -8.83 9.46
CA VAL A 73 -5.46 -9.05 9.48
C VAL A 73 -4.92 -9.76 8.23
N LEU A 74 -4.42 -8.96 7.29
CA LEU A 74 -3.48 -9.44 6.28
C LEU A 74 -2.44 -10.32 7.00
N PRO A 75 -2.22 -11.58 6.60
CA PRO A 75 -1.29 -12.44 7.30
C PRO A 75 0.08 -11.77 7.30
N LYS A 76 0.57 -11.43 8.49
CA LYS A 76 1.96 -11.06 8.74
C LYS A 76 2.81 -12.31 8.46
N HIS A 77 2.99 -12.67 7.19
CA HIS A 77 4.04 -13.60 6.82
C HIS A 77 5.36 -12.83 6.92
N PHE A 78 5.82 -12.65 8.16
CA PHE A 78 7.21 -12.40 8.45
C PHE A 78 7.99 -13.54 7.83
N VAL A 79 8.74 -13.24 6.76
CA VAL A 79 9.73 -14.16 6.24
C VAL A 79 10.87 -14.16 7.26
N ILE A 80 10.87 -15.13 8.18
CA ILE A 80 12.07 -15.51 8.91
C ILE A 80 12.84 -16.42 7.95
N ILE A 81 13.83 -15.87 7.25
CA ILE A 81 14.82 -16.68 6.56
C ILE A 81 15.87 -17.05 7.61
N SER A 82 16.06 -18.37 7.77
CA SER A 82 17.02 -19.00 8.70
C SER A 82 18.46 -18.84 8.22
#